data_AF-A0A9W8KC27-F1
#
_entry.id   AF-A0A9W8KC27-F1
#
_cell.length_a   1.000
_cell.length_b   1.000
_cell.length_c   1.000
_cell.angle_alpha   90.00
_cell.angle_beta   90.00
_cell.angle_gamma   90.00
#
_symmetry.space_group_name_H-M   'P 1'
#
loop_
_entity.id
_entity.type
_entity.pdbx_description
1 polymer ?
#
loop_
_entity_poly.entity_id
_entity_poly.type
_entity_poly.pdbx_seq_one_letter_code
_entity_poly.pdbx_strand_id
1 'polypeptide(L)'
;MPMDSSSQQEDDLLNNEILDLGAFNQLLSMDDENDEEYEFSRDIVYNYFEQAIATFADMDKALKAKDLAKLSSLGHFLKGSSATVGVKKVQECCRHIQCLGKLQGANGVGSVDEKAALELIEKELKSGKLEYKKAEEFLRFFYESDPVDGDEEE
;
A
#
# COMPACT_ATOMS: atom_id res chain seq x y z
N MET A 1 -12.44 29.18 -20.06
CA MET A 1 -11.39 29.61 -19.10
C MET A 1 -10.44 28.42 -18.98
N PRO A 2 -9.13 28.55 -19.28
CA PRO A 2 -8.23 27.40 -19.16
C PRO A 2 -7.95 27.18 -17.68
N MET A 3 -8.47 26.08 -17.13
CA MET A 3 -8.10 25.58 -15.81
C MET A 3 -6.70 24.96 -15.92
N ASP A 4 -5.93 25.17 -14.85
CA ASP A 4 -4.48 25.13 -14.74
C ASP A 4 -3.85 23.74 -14.97
N SER A 5 -3.12 23.57 -16.08
CA SER A 5 -2.35 22.35 -16.41
C SER A 5 -1.22 22.03 -15.42
N SER A 6 -0.91 22.92 -14.47
CA SER A 6 0.12 22.71 -13.45
C SER A 6 -0.35 21.80 -12.31
N SER A 7 -1.66 21.77 -12.04
CA SER A 7 -2.27 20.96 -10.96
C SER A 7 -2.32 19.46 -11.28
N GLN A 8 -2.69 19.11 -12.51
CA GLN A 8 -2.73 17.71 -12.97
C GLN A 8 -1.36 17.01 -12.98
N GLN A 9 -0.27 17.74 -13.26
CA GLN A 9 1.08 17.15 -13.19
C GLN A 9 1.55 16.87 -11.76
N GLU A 10 1.17 17.70 -10.78
CA GLU A 10 1.49 17.46 -9.38
C GLU A 10 0.67 16.30 -8.80
N ASP A 11 -0.62 16.20 -9.16
CA ASP A 11 -1.48 15.10 -8.76
C ASP A 11 -1.01 13.76 -9.38
N ASP A 12 -0.66 13.72 -10.66
CA ASP A 12 -0.12 12.50 -11.31
C ASP A 12 1.22 12.06 -10.70
N LEU A 13 2.07 13.02 -10.29
CA LEU A 13 3.32 12.73 -9.59
C LEU A 13 3.07 12.15 -8.20
N LEU A 14 2.14 12.73 -7.43
CA LEU A 14 1.73 12.23 -6.12
C LEU A 14 1.09 10.84 -6.22
N ASN A 15 0.25 10.62 -7.23
CA ASN A 15 -0.44 9.35 -7.49
C ASN A 15 0.56 8.24 -7.84
N ASN A 16 1.57 8.53 -8.67
CA ASN A 16 2.61 7.55 -9.03
C ASN A 16 3.63 7.31 -7.90
N GLU A 17 3.74 8.25 -6.95
CA GLU A 17 4.53 8.10 -5.74
C GLU A 17 3.84 7.19 -4.70
N ILE A 18 2.50 7.23 -4.63
CA ILE A 18 1.69 6.44 -3.69
C ILE A 18 1.38 5.05 -4.27
N LEU A 19 1.01 4.99 -5.55
CA LEU A 19 0.62 3.78 -6.26
C LEU A 19 1.55 3.42 -7.42
N ASP A 20 1.67 2.12 -7.65
CA ASP A 20 2.09 1.56 -8.92
C ASP A 20 0.94 1.60 -9.89
N LEU A 21 0.83 2.67 -10.67
CA LEU A 21 -0.19 2.77 -11.71
C LEU A 21 -0.12 1.60 -12.70
N GLY A 22 1.05 1.00 -12.92
CA GLY A 22 1.16 -0.19 -13.77
C GLY A 22 0.48 -1.41 -13.15
N ALA A 23 0.74 -1.70 -11.88
CA ALA A 23 0.09 -2.80 -11.17
C ALA A 23 -1.40 -2.53 -10.93
N PHE A 24 -1.75 -1.29 -10.61
CA PHE A 24 -3.14 -0.88 -10.39
C PHE A 24 -3.96 -0.94 -11.68
N ASN A 25 -3.44 -0.45 -12.81
CA ASN A 25 -4.11 -0.58 -14.11
C ASN A 25 -4.24 -2.04 -14.55
N GLN A 26 -3.30 -2.91 -14.19
CA GLN A 26 -3.46 -4.36 -14.42
C GLN A 26 -4.63 -4.92 -13.59
N LEU A 27 -4.79 -4.49 -12.34
CA LEU A 27 -5.94 -4.87 -11.52
C LEU A 27 -7.26 -4.35 -12.11
N LEU A 28 -7.30 -3.08 -12.54
CA LEU A 28 -8.47 -2.49 -13.20
C LEU A 28 -8.82 -3.19 -14.52
N SER A 29 -7.82 -3.67 -15.27
CA SER A 29 -8.07 -4.41 -16.52
C SER A 29 -8.70 -5.79 -16.31
N MET A 30 -8.85 -6.23 -15.05
CA MET A 30 -9.56 -7.45 -14.71
C MET A 30 -11.06 -7.21 -14.50
N ASP A 31 -11.51 -5.95 -14.38
CA ASP A 31 -12.92 -5.60 -14.39
C ASP A 31 -13.52 -5.79 -15.79
N ASP A 32 -14.82 -6.09 -15.85
CA ASP A 32 -15.53 -6.18 -17.13
C ASP A 32 -15.62 -4.79 -17.77
N GLU A 33 -15.45 -4.70 -19.09
CA GLU A 33 -15.51 -3.41 -19.82
C GLU A 33 -16.87 -2.69 -19.70
N ASN A 34 -17.91 -3.37 -19.22
CA ASN A 34 -19.26 -2.83 -18.99
C ASN A 34 -19.54 -2.57 -17.50
N ASP A 35 -18.56 -2.77 -16.62
CA ASP A 35 -18.67 -2.51 -15.19
C ASP A 35 -18.21 -1.07 -14.89
N GLU A 36 -19.18 -0.16 -14.86
CA GLU A 36 -18.94 1.26 -14.54
C GLU A 36 -18.53 1.47 -13.08
N GLU A 37 -18.72 0.47 -12.20
CA GLU A 37 -18.40 0.54 -10.78
C GLU A 37 -17.05 -0.10 -10.40
N TYR A 38 -16.38 -0.75 -11.36
CA TYR A 38 -15.14 -1.51 -11.12
C TYR A 38 -15.29 -2.49 -9.93
N GLU A 39 -16.39 -3.24 -9.87
CA GLU A 39 -16.80 -4.02 -8.70
C GLU A 39 -15.70 -5.01 -8.25
N PHE A 40 -15.03 -5.67 -9.21
CA PHE A 40 -14.01 -6.67 -8.90
C PHE A 40 -12.75 -6.02 -8.29
N SER A 41 -12.19 -5.00 -8.93
CA SER A 41 -11.00 -4.32 -8.38
C SER A 41 -11.31 -3.58 -7.10
N ARG A 42 -12.51 -2.98 -6.97
CA ARG A 42 -13.03 -2.38 -5.74
C ARG A 42 -13.02 -3.40 -4.60
N ASP A 43 -13.60 -4.58 -4.80
CA ASP A 43 -13.64 -5.63 -3.78
C ASP A 43 -12.25 -6.06 -3.33
N ILE A 44 -11.29 -6.22 -4.27
CA ILE A 44 -9.90 -6.55 -3.95
C ILE A 44 -9.25 -5.44 -3.10
N VAL A 45 -9.47 -4.18 -3.44
CA VAL A 45 -8.93 -3.02 -2.73
C VAL A 45 -9.53 -2.89 -1.33
N TYR A 46 -10.84 -3.06 -1.18
CA TYR A 46 -11.50 -3.00 0.12
C TYR A 46 -11.08 -4.14 1.03
N ASN A 47 -10.92 -5.35 0.48
CA ASN A 47 -10.37 -6.49 1.21
C ASN A 47 -8.92 -6.22 1.66
N TYR A 48 -8.12 -5.58 0.81
CA TYR A 48 -6.77 -5.14 1.17
C TYR A 48 -6.77 -4.19 2.37
N PHE A 49 -7.70 -3.22 2.45
CA PHE A 49 -7.79 -2.31 3.60
C PHE A 49 -7.99 -3.06 4.92
N GLU A 50 -8.93 -4.00 4.94
CA GLU A 50 -9.18 -4.84 6.12
C GLU A 50 -7.95 -5.66 6.50
N GLN A 51 -7.32 -6.32 5.52
CA GLN A 51 -6.08 -7.08 5.73
C GLN A 51 -4.94 -6.21 6.27
N ALA A 52 -4.77 -5.01 5.74
CA ALA A 52 -3.71 -4.09 6.13
C ALA A 52 -3.90 -3.61 7.57
N ILE A 53 -5.11 -3.17 7.93
CA ILE A 53 -5.45 -2.73 9.30
C ILE A 53 -5.22 -3.87 10.29
N ALA A 54 -5.74 -5.07 10.00
CA ALA A 54 -5.57 -6.24 10.86
C ALA A 54 -4.09 -6.63 11.01
N THR A 55 -3.35 -6.64 9.90
CA THR A 55 -1.93 -7.01 9.90
C THR A 55 -1.08 -6.00 10.65
N PHE A 56 -1.32 -4.70 10.49
CA PHE A 56 -0.62 -3.66 11.25
C PHE A 56 -0.88 -3.76 12.76
N ALA A 57 -2.12 -4.07 13.15
CA ALA A 57 -2.45 -4.31 14.55
C ALA A 57 -1.72 -5.55 15.12
N ASP A 58 -1.59 -6.61 14.33
CA ASP A 58 -0.84 -7.80 14.73
C ASP A 58 0.68 -7.56 14.74
N MET A 59 1.20 -6.71 13.86
CA MET A 59 2.59 -6.25 13.90
C MET A 59 2.88 -5.46 15.17
N ASP A 60 1.98 -4.58 15.62
CA ASP A 60 2.15 -3.87 16.90
C ASP A 60 2.21 -4.84 18.09
N LYS A 61 1.37 -5.87 18.09
CA LYS A 61 1.38 -6.90 19.14
C LYS A 61 2.68 -7.69 19.11
N ALA A 62 3.11 -8.13 17.92
CA ALA A 62 4.35 -8.86 17.74
C ALA A 62 5.58 -8.01 18.15
N LEU A 63 5.57 -6.71 17.84
CA LEU A 63 6.62 -5.78 18.25
C LEU A 63 6.70 -5.63 19.77
N LYS A 64 5.54 -5.50 20.46
CA LYS A 64 5.49 -5.49 21.93
C LYS A 64 5.99 -6.80 22.55
N ALA A 65 5.71 -7.93 21.89
CA ALA A 65 6.19 -9.24 22.28
C ALA A 65 7.65 -9.52 21.86
N LYS A 66 8.26 -8.61 21.07
CA LYS A 66 9.58 -8.77 20.45
C LYS A 66 9.70 -10.03 19.59
N ASP A 67 8.61 -10.45 18.97
CA ASP A 67 8.57 -11.64 18.11
C ASP A 67 8.99 -11.30 16.68
N LEU A 68 10.30 -11.34 16.44
CA LEU A 68 10.91 -11.05 15.14
C LEU A 68 10.47 -12.02 14.03
N ALA A 69 10.26 -13.30 14.36
CA ALA A 69 9.81 -14.30 13.41
C ALA A 69 8.39 -13.98 12.93
N LYS A 70 7.50 -13.63 13.86
CA LYS A 70 6.14 -13.21 13.54
C LYS A 70 6.13 -11.90 12.75
N LEU A 71 6.94 -10.91 13.13
CA LEU A 71 7.10 -9.66 12.37
C LEU A 71 7.55 -9.93 10.93
N SER A 72 8.50 -10.85 10.73
CA SER A 72 8.95 -11.21 9.39
C SER A 72 7.84 -11.86 8.54
N SER A 73 7.06 -12.76 9.15
CA SER A 73 5.93 -13.43 8.51
C SER A 73 4.82 -12.44 8.13
N LEU A 74 4.45 -11.54 9.05
CA LEU A 74 3.45 -10.51 8.80
C LEU A 74 3.92 -9.52 7.71
N GLY A 75 5.20 -9.14 7.73
CA GLY A 75 5.80 -8.29 6.69
C GLY A 75 5.76 -8.97 5.33
N HIS A 76 6.05 -10.28 5.25
CA HIS A 76 5.92 -11.02 4.00
C HIS A 76 4.49 -11.04 3.46
N PHE A 77 3.52 -11.28 4.34
CA PHE A 77 2.10 -11.34 3.99
C PHE A 77 1.59 -10.01 3.43
N LEU A 78 1.75 -8.93 4.19
CA LEU A 78 1.24 -7.61 3.79
C LEU A 78 2.00 -7.03 2.58
N LYS A 79 3.28 -7.39 2.40
CA LYS A 79 4.03 -7.08 1.17
C LYS A 79 3.36 -7.67 -0.07
N GLY A 80 2.93 -8.93 -0.01
CA GLY A 80 2.25 -9.59 -1.12
C GLY A 80 0.91 -8.91 -1.44
N SER A 81 0.10 -8.71 -0.40
CA SER A 81 -1.21 -8.04 -0.52
C SER A 81 -1.07 -6.62 -1.09
N SER A 82 -0.08 -5.84 -0.62
CA SER A 82 0.18 -4.48 -1.12
C SER A 82 0.68 -4.46 -2.56
N ALA A 83 1.42 -5.48 -3.00
CA ALA A 83 1.90 -5.57 -4.38
C ALA A 83 0.77 -5.82 -5.38
N THR A 84 -0.25 -6.59 -4.99
CA THR A 84 -1.44 -6.84 -5.82
C THR A 84 -2.24 -5.56 -6.09
N VAL A 85 -2.39 -4.70 -5.09
CA VAL A 85 -3.10 -3.42 -5.25
C VAL A 85 -2.21 -2.32 -5.84
N GLY A 86 -0.89 -2.49 -5.76
CA GLY A 86 0.08 -1.50 -6.24
C GLY A 86 0.50 -0.46 -5.20
N VAL A 87 0.26 -0.68 -3.91
CA VAL A 87 0.67 0.27 -2.85
C VAL A 87 2.18 0.16 -2.56
N LYS A 88 3.01 0.79 -3.42
CA LYS A 88 4.48 0.66 -3.45
C LYS A 88 5.15 0.93 -2.10
N LYS A 89 4.79 2.03 -1.44
CA LYS A 89 5.45 2.44 -0.20
C LYS A 89 5.17 1.48 0.95
N VAL A 90 3.92 0.99 1.06
CA VAL A 90 3.57 -0.02 2.05
C VAL A 90 4.28 -1.34 1.75
N GLN A 91 4.34 -1.74 0.47
CA GLN A 91 5.10 -2.91 0.02
C GLN A 91 6.58 -2.81 0.43
N GLU A 92 7.22 -1.65 0.25
CA GLU A 92 8.61 -1.43 0.64
C GLU A 92 8.82 -1.47 2.15
N CYS A 93 7.99 -0.78 2.94
CA CYS A 93 8.04 -0.86 4.40
C CYS A 93 7.88 -2.32 4.87
N CYS A 94 6.97 -3.08 4.28
CA CYS A 94 6.76 -4.48 4.61
C CYS A 94 7.96 -5.36 4.23
N ARG A 95 8.66 -5.03 3.13
CA ARG A 95 9.94 -5.67 2.77
C ARG A 95 11.01 -5.38 3.82
N HIS A 96 11.12 -4.14 4.32
CA HIS A 96 12.06 -3.79 5.39
C HIS A 96 11.76 -4.57 6.67
N ILE A 97 10.49 -4.58 7.12
CA ILE A 97 10.06 -5.34 8.29
C ILE A 97 10.35 -6.83 8.12
N GLN A 98 10.14 -7.39 6.91
CA GLN A 98 10.47 -8.76 6.61
C GLN A 98 11.96 -9.07 6.83
N CYS A 99 12.86 -8.23 6.30
CA CYS A 99 14.31 -8.40 6.42
C CYS A 99 14.80 -8.19 7.86
N LEU A 100 14.35 -7.13 8.52
CA LEU A 100 14.70 -6.81 9.90
C LEU A 100 14.23 -7.91 10.87
N GLY A 101 13.06 -8.49 10.63
CA GLY A 101 12.57 -9.66 11.38
C GLY A 101 13.44 -10.92 11.21
N LYS A 102 14.30 -10.97 10.20
CA LYS A 102 15.33 -12.03 10.01
C LYS A 102 16.70 -11.62 10.56
N LEU A 103 16.78 -10.51 11.30
CA LEU A 103 18.03 -9.90 11.76
C LEU A 103 18.97 -9.53 10.59
N GLN A 104 18.40 -9.21 9.44
CA GLN A 104 19.12 -8.69 8.28
C GLN A 104 19.00 -7.17 8.23
N GLY A 105 19.92 -6.51 7.53
CA GLY A 105 19.75 -5.09 7.21
C GLY A 105 18.44 -4.85 6.43
N ALA A 106 17.91 -3.62 6.45
CA ALA A 106 16.66 -3.27 5.77
C ALA A 106 16.69 -3.55 4.25
N ASN A 107 17.86 -3.51 3.63
CA ASN A 107 18.09 -3.88 2.22
C ASN A 107 18.28 -5.41 2.00
N GLY A 108 18.16 -6.22 3.05
CA GLY A 108 18.42 -7.67 3.02
C GLY A 108 19.92 -8.05 3.06
N VAL A 109 20.81 -7.07 3.23
CA VAL A 109 22.26 -7.28 3.24
C VAL A 109 22.84 -6.99 4.63
N GLY A 110 23.77 -7.84 5.06
CA GLY A 110 24.39 -7.75 6.38
C GLY A 110 23.46 -8.24 7.49
N SER A 111 23.94 -8.14 8.72
CA SER A 111 23.19 -8.47 9.93
C SER A 111 23.00 -7.24 10.80
N VAL A 112 21.91 -7.23 11.55
CA VAL A 112 21.60 -6.20 12.54
C VAL A 112 21.36 -6.88 13.88
N ASP A 113 21.71 -6.23 14.98
CA ASP A 113 21.37 -6.74 16.30
C ASP A 113 19.85 -6.65 16.56
N GLU A 114 19.35 -7.52 17.42
CA GLU A 114 17.92 -7.62 17.72
C GLU A 114 17.33 -6.31 18.23
N LYS A 115 18.07 -5.55 19.04
CA LYS A 115 17.57 -4.30 19.60
C LYS A 115 17.41 -3.25 18.50
N ALA A 116 18.43 -3.07 17.66
CA ALA A 116 18.37 -2.17 16.52
C ALA A 116 17.32 -2.63 15.49
N ALA A 117 17.15 -3.94 15.27
CA ALA A 117 16.09 -4.49 14.43
C ALA A 117 14.70 -4.03 14.91
N LEU A 118 14.41 -4.17 16.20
CA LEU A 118 13.13 -3.78 16.79
C LEU A 118 12.90 -2.27 16.69
N GLU A 119 13.91 -1.45 16.95
CA GLU A 119 13.83 0.03 16.82
C GLU A 119 13.56 0.45 15.37
N LEU A 120 14.24 -0.19 14.41
CA LEU A 120 14.02 0.06 12.99
C LEU A 120 12.63 -0.42 12.55
N ILE A 121 12.19 -1.61 12.97
CA ILE A 121 10.84 -2.11 12.67
C ILE A 121 9.77 -1.16 13.22
N GLU A 122 9.94 -0.60 14.42
CA GLU A 122 9.00 0.38 14.97
C GLU A 122 8.90 1.62 14.07
N LYS A 123 10.03 2.11 13.56
CA LYS A 123 10.07 3.25 12.64
C LYS A 123 9.40 2.92 11.31
N GLU A 124 9.73 1.77 10.72
CA GLU A 124 9.13 1.30 9.47
C GLU A 124 7.61 1.08 9.62
N LEU A 125 7.16 0.56 10.76
CA LEU A 125 5.74 0.35 11.02
C LEU A 125 4.96 1.67 11.13
N LYS A 126 5.54 2.68 11.78
CA LYS A 126 4.96 4.04 11.83
C LYS A 126 4.88 4.66 10.42
N SER A 127 5.96 4.53 9.65
CA SER A 127 6.01 5.02 8.27
C SER A 127 4.99 4.30 7.39
N GLY A 128 4.95 2.97 7.44
CA GLY A 128 4.03 2.15 6.66
C GLY A 128 2.56 2.46 6.94
N LYS A 129 2.20 2.73 8.20
CA LYS A 129 0.84 3.17 8.56
C LYS A 129 0.47 4.54 8.00
N LEU A 130 1.43 5.47 7.94
CA LEU A 130 1.20 6.79 7.37
C LEU A 130 1.00 6.70 5.85
N GLU A 131 1.86 5.96 5.16
CA GLU A 131 1.76 5.78 3.71
C GLU A 131 0.51 4.96 3.34
N TYR A 132 0.13 3.98 4.17
CA TYR A 132 -1.14 3.27 4.02
C TYR A 132 -2.33 4.21 4.07
N LYS A 133 -2.38 5.15 5.03
CA LYS A 133 -3.51 6.10 5.12
C LYS A 133 -3.64 6.96 3.87
N LYS A 134 -2.52 7.45 3.34
CA LYS A 134 -2.52 8.22 2.08
C LYS A 134 -3.06 7.38 0.91
N ALA A 135 -2.62 6.13 0.83
CA ALA A 135 -3.08 5.19 -0.19
C ALA A 135 -4.58 4.85 -0.03
N GLU A 136 -5.05 4.64 1.20
CA GLU A 136 -6.46 4.40 1.49
C GLU A 136 -7.32 5.60 1.11
N GLU A 137 -6.93 6.82 1.50
CA GLU A 137 -7.64 8.05 1.14
C GLU A 137 -7.73 8.22 -0.38
N PHE A 138 -6.62 8.00 -1.10
CA PHE A 138 -6.60 8.08 -2.56
C PHE A 138 -7.49 7.03 -3.22
N LEU A 139 -7.36 5.77 -2.81
CA LEU A 139 -8.12 4.66 -3.40
C LEU A 139 -9.61 4.78 -3.08
N ARG A 140 -9.98 5.21 -1.87
CA ARG A 140 -11.38 5.51 -1.54
C ARG A 140 -11.91 6.63 -2.40
N PHE A 141 -11.15 7.72 -2.56
CA PHE A 141 -11.55 8.82 -3.44
C PHE A 141 -11.75 8.33 -4.89
N PHE A 142 -10.91 7.43 -5.39
CA PHE A 142 -11.05 6.85 -6.73
C PHE A 142 -12.35 6.05 -6.91
N TYR A 143 -12.73 5.21 -5.94
CA TYR A 143 -13.94 4.36 -6.04
C TYR A 143 -15.23 5.03 -5.50
N GLU A 144 -15.14 6.09 -4.71
CA GLU A 144 -16.29 6.82 -4.14
C GLU A 144 -16.63 8.11 -4.91
N SER A 145 -15.70 8.63 -5.71
CA SER A 145 -16.04 9.67 -6.69
C SER A 145 -16.79 8.97 -7.82
N ASP A 146 -18.07 9.29 -7.98
CA ASP A 146 -18.89 8.84 -9.12
C ASP A 146 -18.06 8.93 -10.42
N PRO A 147 -18.19 7.95 -11.34
CA PRO A 147 -17.54 8.03 -12.63
C PRO A 147 -17.92 9.39 -13.23
N VAL A 148 -16.90 10.20 -13.51
CA VAL A 148 -17.08 11.47 -14.22
C VAL A 148 -17.93 11.13 -15.44
N ASP A 149 -19.13 11.70 -15.48
CA ASP A 149 -20.08 11.61 -16.59
C ASP A 149 -19.28 11.57 -17.89
N GLY A 150 -19.37 10.45 -18.60
CA GLY A 150 -18.92 10.39 -19.97
C GLY A 150 -19.66 11.50 -20.69
N ASP A 151 -18.94 12.53 -21.12
CA ASP A 151 -19.44 13.56 -22.03
C ASP A 151 -19.91 12.85 -23.31
N GLU A 152 -21.17 12.42 -23.33
CA GLU A 152 -21.98 12.34 -24.53
C GLU A 152 -22.17 13.79 -25.02
N GLU A 153 -21.26 14.28 -25.87
CA GLU A 153 -21.59 15.37 -26.78
C GLU A 153 -21.86 14.79 -28.17
N GLU A 154 -23.13 14.94 -28.58
CA GLU A 154 -23.72 14.60 -29.89
C GLU A 154 -23.02 15.20 -31.12
#